data_AF-A0A358DCN0-F1
#
_entry.id   AF-A0A358DCN0-F1
#
_cell.length_a   1.000
_cell.length_b   1.000
_cell.length_c   1.000
_cell.angle_alpha   90.00
_cell.angle_beta   90.00
_cell.angle_gamma   90.00
#
_symmetry.space_group_name_H-M   'P 1'
#
loop_
_entity.id
_entity.type
_entity.pdbx_description
1 polymer ?
#
loop_
_entity_poly.entity_id
_entity_poly.type
_entity_poly.pdbx_seq_one_letter_code
_entity_poly.pdbx_strand_id
1 'polypeptide(L)' 'MDDASAAELRRLRARAYGPDADLLEDPAASSRLMELEAQLRAEREAERPPVATASSASGTGREPGPAAEAQSPDAP' A
#
# COMPACT_ATOMS: atom_id res chain seq x y z
N MET A 1 4.90 -0.99 16.95
CA MET A 1 4.72 -2.46 16.91
C MET A 1 6.03 -3.11 17.28
N ASP A 2 5.99 -4.21 18.03
CA ASP A 2 7.19 -4.96 18.40
C ASP A 2 7.70 -5.84 17.24
N ASP A 3 9.00 -6.11 17.20
CA ASP A 3 9.63 -6.95 16.17
C ASP A 3 9.02 -8.36 16.07
N ALA A 4 8.61 -8.93 17.21
CA ALA A 4 7.96 -10.23 17.27
C ALA A 4 6.63 -10.23 16.51
N SER A 5 5.81 -9.19 16.72
CA SER A 5 4.53 -9.00 16.05
C SER A 5 4.71 -8.77 14.55
N ALA A 6 5.76 -8.04 14.15
CA ALA A 6 6.10 -7.82 12.74
C ALA A 6 6.59 -9.11 12.04
N ALA A 7 7.30 -9.98 12.75
CA ALA A 7 7.70 -11.29 12.23
C ALA A 7 6.49 -12.26 12.12
N GLU A 8 5.59 -12.25 13.11
CA GLU A 8 4.34 -13.01 13.08
C GLU A 8 3.46 -12.60 11.88
N LEU A 9 3.26 -11.30 11.67
CA LEU A 9 2.50 -10.76 10.55
C LEU A 9 3.06 -11.20 9.19
N ARG A 10 4.40 -11.17 9.02
CA ARG A 10 5.04 -11.63 7.78
C ARG A 10 4.77 -13.11 7.50
N ARG A 11 4.81 -13.96 8.53
CA ARG A 11 4.50 -15.40 8.40
C ARG A 11 3.03 -15.63 8.03
N LEU A 12 2.11 -14.94 8.70
CA LEU A 12 0.68 -15.06 8.40
C LEU A 12 0.34 -14.58 6.99
N ARG A 13 0.97 -13.49 6.52
CA ARG A 13 0.82 -13.03 5.13
C ARG A 13 1.34 -14.02 4.11
N ALA A 14 2.47 -14.66 4.38
CA ALA A 14 2.99 -15.71 3.51
C ALA A 14 2.04 -16.92 3.44
N ARG A 15 1.36 -17.25 4.54
CA ARG A 15 0.33 -18.30 4.56
C ARG A 15 -1.02 -17.87 3.97
N ALA A 16 -1.32 -16.57 3.92
CA ALA A 16 -2.56 -16.07 3.31
C ALA A 16 -2.45 -15.87 1.80
N TYR A 17 -1.29 -15.38 1.35
CA TYR A 17 -1.08 -14.89 -0.02
C TYR A 17 0.09 -15.59 -0.73
N GLY A 18 0.69 -16.60 -0.09
CA GLY A 18 1.76 -17.38 -0.68
C GLY A 18 1.26 -18.50 -1.59
N PRO A 19 2.20 -19.25 -2.20
CA PRO A 19 1.86 -20.37 -3.09
C PRO A 19 1.14 -21.50 -2.36
N ASP A 20 1.44 -21.70 -1.07
CA ASP A 20 0.84 -22.70 -0.21
C ASP A 20 -0.17 -22.03 0.75
N ALA A 21 -1.10 -21.23 0.21
CA ALA A 21 -1.99 -20.44 1.02
C ALA A 21 -3.00 -21.30 1.83
N ASP A 22 -2.59 -21.73 3.03
CA ASP A 22 -3.35 -22.59 3.94
C ASP A 22 -4.13 -21.79 4.99
N LEU A 23 -3.88 -20.49 5.12
CA LEU A 23 -4.47 -19.66 6.18
C LEU A 23 -6.00 -19.57 6.11
N LEU A 24 -6.60 -19.80 4.93
CA LEU A 24 -8.05 -19.80 4.77
C LEU A 24 -8.73 -20.98 5.49
N GLU A 25 -7.99 -22.04 5.78
CA GLU A 25 -8.47 -23.20 6.53
C GLU A 25 -8.32 -23.02 8.05
N ASP A 26 -7.65 -21.95 8.50
CA ASP A 26 -7.42 -21.62 9.91
C ASP A 26 -8.10 -20.28 10.30
N PRO A 27 -9.34 -20.31 10.82
CA PRO A 27 -10.08 -19.09 11.19
C PRO A 27 -9.43 -18.33 12.37
N ALA A 28 -8.67 -19.01 13.22
CA ALA A 28 -7.95 -18.37 14.32
C ALA A 28 -6.75 -17.58 13.78
N ALA A 29 -5.97 -18.17 12.87
CA ALA A 29 -4.84 -17.52 12.25
C ALA A 29 -5.24 -16.35 11.34
N SER A 30 -6.37 -16.44 10.64
CA SER A 30 -6.91 -15.32 9.84
C SER A 30 -7.39 -14.16 10.72
N SER A 31 -8.05 -14.45 11.86
CA SER A 31 -8.42 -13.43 12.84
C SER A 31 -7.19 -12.70 13.39
N ARG A 32 -6.14 -13.47 13.70
CA ARG A 32 -4.84 -12.93 14.15
C ARG A 32 -4.16 -12.07 13.10
N LEU A 33 -4.20 -12.47 11.83
CA LEU A 33 -3.67 -11.68 10.71
C LEU A 33 -4.38 -10.32 10.63
N MET A 34 -5.72 -10.30 10.66
CA MET A 34 -6.50 -9.07 10.59
C MET A 34 -6.19 -8.11 11.75
N GLU A 35 -6.03 -8.64 12.95
CA GLU A 35 -5.66 -7.86 14.14
C GLU A 35 -4.30 -7.16 13.96
N LEU A 36 -3.27 -7.91 13.57
CA LEU A 36 -1.92 -7.38 13.36
C LEU A 36 -1.86 -6.36 12.23
N GLU A 37 -2.64 -6.55 11.16
CA GLU A 37 -2.74 -5.57 10.07
C GLU A 37 -3.47 -4.29 10.49
N ALA A 38 -4.48 -4.39 11.34
CA ALA A 38 -5.16 -3.23 11.90
C ALA A 38 -4.22 -2.41 12.79
N GLN A 39 -3.44 -3.07 13.65
CA GLN A 39 -2.43 -2.41 14.48
C GLN A 39 -1.38 -1.70 13.62
N LEU A 40 -0.83 -2.36 12.60
CA LEU A 40 0.15 -1.74 11.69
C LEU A 40 -0.45 -0.52 10.94
N ARG A 41 -1.71 -0.60 10.52
CA ARG A 41 -2.38 0.55 9.88
C ARG A 41 -2.57 1.71 10.86
N ALA A 42 -2.98 1.43 12.09
CA ALA A 42 -3.17 2.46 13.11
C ALA A 42 -1.84 3.15 13.45
N GLU A 43 -0.75 2.40 13.59
CA GLU A 43 0.58 2.95 13.83
C GLU A 43 1.07 3.80 12.67
N ARG A 44 0.90 3.33 11.43
CA ARG A 44 1.25 4.12 10.24
C ARG A 44 0.48 5.42 10.16
N GLU A 45 -0.80 5.43 10.53
CA GLU A 45 -1.61 6.64 10.57
C GLU A 45 -1.15 7.58 11.69
N ALA A 46 -0.78 7.04 12.86
CA ALA A 46 -0.24 7.82 13.97
C ALA A 46 1.12 8.45 13.65
N GLU A 47 1.97 7.75 12.90
CA GLU A 47 3.28 8.24 12.44
C GLU A 47 3.18 9.17 11.23
N ARG A 48 2.04 9.18 10.54
CA ARG A 48 1.84 10.01 9.36
C ARG A 48 1.81 11.48 9.78
N PRO A 49 2.75 12.33 9.33
CA PRO A 49 2.64 13.77 9.56
C PRO A 49 1.33 14.25 8.91
N PRO A 50 0.67 15.31 9.46
CA PRO A 50 -0.59 15.83 8.93
C PRO A 50 -0.34 16.44 7.54
N VAL A 51 -0.29 15.60 6.53
CA VAL A 51 -0.33 16.01 5.14
C VAL A 51 -1.79 16.22 4.80
N ALA A 52 -2.12 17.47 4.47
CA ALA A 52 -3.42 17.84 3.93
C ALA A 52 -3.85 16.81 2.89
N THR A 53 -5.08 16.33 3.05
CA THR A 53 -5.77 15.32 2.25
C THR A 53 -5.37 15.33 0.77
N ALA A 54 -4.41 14.50 0.39
CA ALA A 54 -4.29 14.00 -0.98
C ALA A 54 -4.88 12.59 -0.97
N SER A 55 -6.12 12.53 -1.45
CA SER A 55 -6.88 11.31 -1.66
C SER A 55 -6.13 10.35 -2.59
N SER A 56 -6.28 9.07 -2.28
CA SER A 56 -5.66 7.89 -2.88
C SER A 56 -5.61 7.88 -4.42
N ALA A 57 -4.45 7.50 -4.98
CA ALA A 57 -4.35 6.49 -6.04
C ALA A 57 -2.87 6.20 -6.37
N SER A 58 -2.39 5.01 -6.02
CA SER A 58 -1.41 4.34 -6.89
C SER A 58 -2.13 4.04 -8.21
N GLY A 59 -1.96 4.94 -9.18
CA GLY A 59 -2.39 4.80 -10.55
C GLY A 59 -1.29 5.36 -11.44
N THR A 60 -0.54 4.45 -12.04
CA THR A 60 0.42 4.61 -13.14
C THR A 60 0.20 5.88 -13.97
N GLY A 61 0.97 6.93 -13.67
CA GLY A 61 1.03 8.18 -14.43
C GLY A 61 2.47 8.49 -14.77
N ARG A 62 2.87 8.06 -15.97
CA ARG A 62 4.15 8.33 -16.63
C ARG A 62 4.49 9.83 -16.60
N GLU A 63 5.79 10.11 -16.48
CA GLU A 63 6.49 11.40 -16.40
C GLU A 63 5.85 12.64 -17.09
N PRO A 64 6.10 13.86 -16.56
CA PRO A 64 5.79 15.11 -17.22
C PRO A 64 6.86 15.42 -18.28
N GLY A 65 6.53 15.28 -19.57
CA GLY A 65 7.35 15.80 -20.67
C GLY A 65 6.75 17.09 -21.23
N PRO A 66 7.41 18.26 -21.12
CA PRO A 66 6.99 19.46 -21.82
C PRO A 66 7.56 19.42 -23.24
N ALA A 67 6.77 18.96 -24.21
CA ALA A 67 7.12 19.09 -25.62
C ALA A 67 5.85 19.02 -26.49
N ALA A 68 5.07 20.09 -26.47
CA ALA A 68 4.12 20.41 -27.54
C ALA A 68 4.02 21.93 -27.64
N GLU A 69 5.12 22.53 -28.06
CA GLU A 69 5.16 23.89 -28.60
C GLU A 69 4.35 23.86 -29.90
N ALA A 70 3.03 24.06 -29.75
CA ALA A 70 2.11 24.19 -30.87
C ALA A 70 2.17 25.62 -31.41
N GLN A 71 2.80 25.73 -32.58
CA GLN A 71 2.37 26.55 -33.71
C GLN A 71 2.42 28.07 -33.53
N SER A 72 3.56 28.65 -33.93
CA SER A 72 3.60 30.00 -34.52
C SER A 72 2.84 30.01 -35.85
N PRO A 73 1.98 31.01 -36.12
CA PRO A 73 1.44 31.22 -37.46
C PRO A 73 2.49 31.96 -38.30
N ASP A 74 2.99 31.32 -39.36
CA ASP A 74 3.83 31.99 -40.35
C ASP A 74 3.02 32.21 -41.64
N ALA A 75 2.91 33.48 -42.00
CA ALA A 75 2.29 33.99 -43.22
C ALA A 75 3.40 34.54 -44.12
N PRO A 76 3.33 34.26 -45.43
CA PRO A 76 3.53 35.34 -46.40
C PRO A 76 2.38 35.49 -47.39
#